data_AF-A0A819UKM6-F1
#
_entry.id   AF-A0A819UKM6-F1
#
_cell.length_a   1.000
_cell.length_b   1.000
_cell.length_c   1.000
_cell.angle_alpha   90.00
_cell.angle_beta   90.00
_cell.angle_gamma   90.00
#
_symmetry.space_group_name_H-M   'P 1'
#
loop_
_entity.id
_entity.type
_entity.pdbx_description
1 polymer ?
#
loop_
_entity_poly.entity_id
_entity_poly.type
_entity_poly.pdbx_seq_one_letter_code
_entity_poly.pdbx_strand_id
1 'polypeptide(L)'
;MLCIILVIPILEVAIGASYRGQCPINPNIPIYLIVTGACGMTTIFLVLVIIAGFIWCVQRNSIAATCTVMCLIFLIASFMILMSLFLFAWFIVGNVWIFGAKNNVQYDSSMDNYCHRTLYEFAFAILIISYVLPVVGCIVQCIRGCCQIKNN
;
A
#
# COMPACT_ATOMS: atom_id res chain seq x y z
N MET A 1 -12.08 6.66 4.59
CA MET A 1 -11.20 5.74 3.83
C MET A 1 -10.35 6.49 2.81
N LEU A 2 -10.87 7.40 1.99
CA LEU A 2 -10.08 8.12 0.96
C LEU A 2 -8.89 8.92 1.54
N CYS A 3 -9.10 9.71 2.59
CA CYS A 3 -8.02 10.52 3.20
C CYS A 3 -6.90 9.66 3.79
N ILE A 4 -7.24 8.48 4.32
CA ILE A 4 -6.27 7.55 4.92
C ILE A 4 -5.36 6.96 3.83
N ILE A 5 -5.93 6.63 2.67
CA ILE A 5 -5.19 6.06 1.52
C ILE A 5 -4.16 7.05 0.97
N LEU A 6 -4.40 8.36 1.09
CA LEU A 6 -3.47 9.40 0.62
C LEU A 6 -2.34 9.67 1.61
N VAL A 7 -2.63 9.64 2.92
CA VAL A 7 -1.66 10.04 3.95
C VAL A 7 -0.68 8.91 4.30
N ILE A 8 -1.14 7.67 4.38
CA ILE A 8 -0.30 6.51 4.71
C ILE A 8 0.96 6.38 3.84
N PRO A 9 0.88 6.37 2.49
CA PRO A 9 2.08 6.13 1.67
C PRO A 9 3.11 7.27 1.79
N ILE A 10 2.66 8.49 2.08
CA ILE A 10 3.56 9.63 2.35
C ILE A 10 4.29 9.41 3.67
N LEU A 11 3.59 8.96 4.72
CA LEU A 11 4.19 8.65 6.02
C LEU A 11 5.17 7.47 5.92
N GLU A 12 4.86 6.43 5.15
CA GLU A 12 5.76 5.30 4.91
C GLU A 12 7.09 5.74 4.31
N VAL A 13 7.05 6.56 3.26
CA VAL A 13 8.27 7.09 2.65
C VAL A 13 8.99 8.07 3.58
N ALA A 14 8.28 8.96 4.26
CA ALA A 14 8.87 9.95 5.15
C ALA A 14 9.59 9.27 6.33
N ILE A 15 8.90 8.39 7.06
CA ILE A 15 9.46 7.68 8.23
C ILE A 15 10.59 6.75 7.78
N GLY A 16 10.40 5.98 6.70
CA GLY A 16 11.43 5.09 6.18
C GLY A 16 12.70 5.84 5.75
N ALA A 17 12.55 7.01 5.12
CA ALA A 17 13.68 7.85 4.70
C ALA A 17 14.36 8.55 5.89
N SER A 18 13.61 9.12 6.82
CA SER A 18 14.15 9.84 7.98
C SER A 18 14.95 8.95 8.91
N TYR A 19 14.55 7.68 9.06
CA TYR A 19 15.19 6.73 9.98
C TYR A 19 15.99 5.62 9.29
N ARG A 20 16.38 5.82 8.01
CA ARG A 20 17.05 4.80 7.17
C ARG A 20 18.30 4.15 7.78
N GLY A 21 19.01 4.86 8.67
CA GLY A 21 20.20 4.37 9.37
C GLY A 21 20.02 4.06 10.86
N GLN A 22 18.80 4.19 11.40
CA GLN A 22 18.55 4.09 12.84
C GLN A 22 17.93 2.74 13.23
N CYS A 23 18.29 1.67 12.53
CA CYS A 23 17.79 0.31 12.79
C CYS A 23 18.85 -0.76 12.45
N PRO A 24 19.95 -0.83 13.23
CA PRO A 24 21.03 -1.82 13.01
C PRO A 24 20.55 -3.27 13.11
N ILE A 25 19.53 -3.57 13.93
CA ILE A 25 18.98 -4.93 14.06
C ILE A 25 18.53 -5.51 12.71
N ASN A 26 17.97 -4.68 11.83
CA ASN A 26 17.62 -5.06 10.47
C ASN A 26 17.50 -3.81 9.58
N PRO A 27 18.52 -3.51 8.74
CA PRO A 27 18.53 -2.33 7.89
C PRO A 27 17.47 -2.35 6.77
N ASN A 28 16.81 -3.50 6.57
CA ASN A 28 15.80 -3.66 5.52
C ASN A 28 14.40 -3.17 5.95
N ILE A 29 14.14 -2.96 7.25
CA ILE A 29 12.84 -2.45 7.74
C ILE A 29 12.50 -1.06 7.16
N PRO A 30 13.41 -0.06 7.19
CA PRO A 30 13.12 1.22 6.56
C PRO A 30 12.98 1.12 5.02
N ILE A 31 13.72 0.22 4.37
CA ILE A 31 13.59 -0.01 2.91
C ILE A 31 12.21 -0.60 2.58
N TYR A 32 11.73 -1.52 3.40
CA TYR A 32 10.39 -2.09 3.27
C TYR A 32 9.30 -1.01 3.26
N LEU A 33 9.36 -0.07 4.19
CA LEU A 33 8.44 1.07 4.25
C LEU A 33 8.52 1.95 3.00
N ILE A 34 9.73 2.33 2.57
CA ILE A 34 9.90 3.20 1.40
C ILE A 34 9.33 2.57 0.13
N VAL A 35 9.64 1.30 -0.13
CA VAL A 35 9.19 0.60 -1.33
C VAL A 35 7.67 0.44 -1.33
N THR A 36 7.08 0.06 -0.20
CA THR A 36 5.61 -0.06 -0.06
C THR A 36 4.93 1.29 -0.31
N GLY A 37 5.43 2.38 0.27
CA GLY A 37 4.86 3.71 0.09
C GLY A 37 5.02 4.25 -1.32
N ALA A 38 6.17 4.01 -1.97
CA ALA A 38 6.41 4.42 -3.36
C ALA A 38 5.49 3.70 -4.35
N CYS A 39 5.30 2.39 -4.18
CA CYS A 39 4.33 1.61 -4.95
C CYS A 39 2.90 2.13 -4.71
N GLY A 40 2.54 2.40 -3.46
CA GLY A 40 1.23 2.99 -3.11
C GLY A 40 0.97 4.34 -3.79
N MET A 41 1.96 5.24 -3.81
CA MET A 41 1.85 6.52 -4.53
C MET A 41 1.68 6.33 -6.04
N THR A 42 2.42 5.38 -6.62
CA THR A 42 2.32 5.07 -8.05
C THR A 42 0.92 4.53 -8.38
N THR A 43 0.37 3.65 -7.54
CA THR A 43 -1.01 3.17 -7.67
C THR A 43 -2.02 4.31 -7.62
N ILE A 44 -1.91 5.24 -6.68
CA ILE A 44 -2.83 6.38 -6.58
C ILE A 44 -2.76 7.24 -7.84
N PHE A 45 -1.55 7.55 -8.32
CA PHE A 45 -1.35 8.33 -9.53
C PHE A 45 -2.00 7.66 -10.76
N LEU A 46 -1.80 6.35 -10.94
CA LEU A 46 -2.40 5.60 -12.04
C LEU A 46 -3.93 5.56 -11.97
N VAL A 47 -4.51 5.44 -10.78
CA VAL A 47 -5.97 5.51 -10.59
C VAL A 47 -6.52 6.89 -11.00
N LEU A 48 -5.82 7.97 -10.66
CA LEU A 48 -6.22 9.33 -11.07
C LEU A 48 -6.16 9.50 -12.60
N VAL A 49 -5.13 8.94 -13.25
CA VAL A 49 -5.03 8.93 -14.72
C VAL A 49 -6.19 8.17 -15.36
N ILE A 50 -6.56 7.02 -14.81
CA ILE A 50 -7.73 6.25 -15.27
C ILE A 50 -9.01 7.09 -15.15
N ILE A 51 -9.27 7.69 -13.99
CA ILE A 51 -10.47 8.51 -13.75
C ILE A 51 -10.51 9.69 -14.72
N ALA A 52 -9.39 10.41 -14.89
CA ALA A 52 -9.30 11.51 -15.84
C ALA A 52 -9.54 11.05 -17.29
N GLY A 53 -9.02 9.89 -17.67
CA GLY A 53 -9.25 9.28 -18.97
C GLY A 53 -10.73 8.94 -19.21
N PHE A 54 -11.41 8.39 -18.21
CA PHE A 54 -12.85 8.13 -18.27
C PHE A 54 -13.67 9.41 -18.38
N ILE A 55 -13.37 10.42 -17.56
CA ILE A 55 -14.05 11.73 -17.62
C ILE A 55 -13.86 12.36 -19.00
N TRP A 56 -12.64 12.33 -19.52
CA TRP A 56 -12.34 12.85 -20.85
C TRP A 56 -13.06 12.07 -21.95
N CYS A 57 -13.16 10.74 -21.86
CA CYS A 57 -13.92 9.91 -22.78
C CYS A 57 -15.42 10.20 -22.76
N VAL A 58 -16.00 10.40 -21.58
CA VAL A 58 -17.43 10.73 -21.43
C VAL A 58 -17.71 12.12 -21.97
N GLN A 59 -16.82 13.08 -21.71
CA GLN A 59 -16.95 14.46 -22.19
C GLN A 59 -16.80 14.54 -23.72
N ARG A 60 -15.89 13.73 -24.29
CA ARG A 60 -15.62 13.69 -25.72
C ARG A 60 -16.28 12.46 -26.33
N ASN A 61 -17.54 12.61 -26.74
CA ASN A 61 -18.36 11.58 -27.39
C ASN A 61 -17.88 11.24 -28.82
N SER A 62 -16.66 10.71 -28.97
CA SER A 62 -16.09 10.27 -30.25
C SER A 62 -15.44 8.89 -30.13
N ILE A 63 -15.67 8.04 -31.14
CA ILE A 63 -15.18 6.65 -31.19
C ILE A 63 -13.65 6.57 -31.07
N ALA A 64 -12.93 7.52 -31.67
CA ALA A 64 -11.47 7.57 -31.60
C ALA A 64 -10.96 7.80 -30.16
N ALA A 65 -11.64 8.65 -29.37
CA ALA A 65 -11.30 8.87 -27.97
C ALA A 65 -11.52 7.60 -27.13
N THR A 66 -12.61 6.86 -27.41
CA THR A 66 -12.90 5.58 -26.75
C THR A 66 -11.79 4.55 -27.00
N CYS A 67 -11.33 4.38 -28.24
CA CYS A 67 -10.24 3.43 -28.55
C CYS A 67 -8.94 3.77 -27.82
N THR A 68 -8.54 5.04 -27.77
CA THR A 68 -7.32 5.46 -27.07
C THR A 68 -7.41 5.21 -25.57
N VAL A 69 -8.56 5.54 -24.95
CA VAL A 69 -8.77 5.36 -23.51
C VAL A 69 -8.81 3.88 -23.14
N MET A 70 -9.43 3.03 -23.96
CA MET A 70 -9.45 1.59 -23.73
C MET A 70 -8.05 0.98 -23.77
N CYS A 71 -7.22 1.30 -24.77
CA CYS A 71 -5.83 0.82 -24.82
C CYS A 71 -5.02 1.27 -23.60
N LEU A 72 -5.18 2.52 -23.18
CA LEU A 72 -4.50 3.07 -22.00
C LEU A 72 -4.95 2.36 -20.72
N ILE A 73 -6.24 2.07 -20.56
CA ILE A 73 -6.76 1.30 -19.42
C ILE A 73 -6.16 -0.11 -19.40
N PHE A 74 -6.09 -0.81 -20.54
CA PHE A 74 -5.51 -2.15 -20.60
C PHE A 74 -4.03 -2.16 -20.19
N LEU A 75 -3.24 -1.19 -20.67
CA LEU A 75 -1.83 -1.08 -20.30
C LEU A 75 -1.65 -0.77 -18.81
N ILE A 76 -2.43 0.17 -18.27
CA ILE A 76 -2.36 0.52 -16.84
C ILE A 76 -2.82 -0.66 -15.98
N ALA A 77 -3.91 -1.34 -16.36
CA ALA A 77 -4.41 -2.51 -15.62
C ALA A 77 -3.38 -3.64 -15.58
N SER A 78 -2.68 -3.90 -16.69
CA SER A 78 -1.58 -4.87 -16.74
C SER A 78 -0.45 -4.51 -15.78
N PHE A 79 0.00 -3.24 -15.78
CA PHE A 79 1.02 -2.76 -14.86
C PHE A 79 0.58 -2.85 -13.39
N MET A 80 -0.69 -2.55 -13.11
CA MET A 80 -1.26 -2.67 -11.77
C MET A 80 -1.27 -4.10 -11.25
N ILE A 81 -1.55 -5.08 -12.11
CA ILE A 81 -1.48 -6.51 -11.74
C ILE A 81 -0.04 -6.89 -11.38
N LEU A 82 0.94 -6.49 -12.19
CA LEU A 82 2.36 -6.76 -11.92
C LEU A 82 2.81 -6.14 -10.59
N MET A 83 2.43 -4.89 -10.34
CA MET A 83 2.71 -4.21 -9.06
C MET A 83 2.04 -4.91 -7.88
N SER A 84 0.82 -5.43 -8.06
CA SER A 84 0.11 -6.16 -7.01
C SER A 84 0.82 -7.47 -6.65
N LEU A 85 1.29 -8.22 -7.66
CA LEU A 85 2.07 -9.44 -7.45
C LEU A 85 3.40 -9.14 -6.74
N PHE A 86 4.07 -8.07 -7.17
CA PHE A 86 5.30 -7.61 -6.51
C PHE A 86 5.05 -7.23 -5.05
N LEU A 87 3.99 -6.44 -4.76
CA LEU A 87 3.64 -6.04 -3.40
C LEU A 87 3.25 -7.24 -2.52
N PHE A 88 2.63 -8.26 -3.10
CA PHE A 88 2.33 -9.50 -2.37
C PHE A 88 3.62 -10.23 -1.95
N ALA A 89 4.59 -10.36 -2.86
CA ALA A 89 5.89 -10.91 -2.51
C ALA A 89 6.63 -10.03 -1.49
N TRP A 90 6.59 -8.71 -1.67
CA TRP A 90 7.19 -7.74 -0.77
C TRP A 90 6.57 -7.77 0.63
N PHE A 91 5.26 -8.02 0.72
CA PHE A 91 4.57 -8.22 1.97
C PHE A 91 5.11 -9.42 2.76
N ILE A 92 5.32 -10.57 2.10
CA ILE A 92 5.94 -11.75 2.73
C ILE A 92 7.33 -11.40 3.28
N VAL A 93 8.11 -10.67 2.50
CA VAL A 93 9.44 -10.21 2.90
C VAL A 93 9.36 -9.28 4.13
N GLY A 94 8.41 -8.34 4.15
CA GLY A 94 8.13 -7.48 5.29
C GLY A 94 7.79 -8.27 6.56
N ASN A 95 7.00 -9.33 6.44
CA ASN A 95 6.68 -10.22 7.56
C ASN A 95 7.95 -10.84 8.16
N VAL A 96 8.83 -11.39 7.33
CA VAL A 96 10.09 -11.98 7.79
C VAL A 96 10.96 -10.93 8.50
N TRP A 97 11.11 -9.75 7.91
CA TRP A 97 11.97 -8.70 8.45
C TRP A 97 11.45 -8.08 9.76
N ILE A 98 10.15 -7.79 9.83
CA ILE A 98 9.55 -7.09 10.97
C ILE A 98 9.31 -8.06 12.14
N PHE A 99 8.77 -9.26 11.88
CA PHE A 99 8.56 -10.26 12.93
C PHE A 99 9.87 -10.89 13.40
N GLY A 100 10.86 -11.06 12.52
CA GLY A 100 12.19 -11.55 12.89
C GLY A 100 12.89 -10.64 13.90
N ALA A 101 12.68 -9.32 13.80
CA ALA A 101 13.22 -8.34 14.74
C ALA A 101 12.41 -8.21 16.05
N LYS A 102 11.14 -8.66 16.08
CA LYS A 102 10.19 -8.37 17.18
C LYS A 102 10.65 -8.80 18.56
N ASN A 103 11.23 -9.99 18.69
CA ASN A 103 11.60 -10.54 20.00
C ASN A 103 12.89 -9.93 20.56
N ASN A 104 13.71 -9.34 19.69
CA ASN A 104 15.05 -8.87 20.03
C ASN A 104 15.19 -7.36 19.89
N VAL A 105 14.17 -6.62 19.45
CA VAL A 105 14.27 -5.16 19.25
C VAL A 105 14.44 -4.43 20.58
N GLN A 106 15.42 -3.53 20.62
CA GLN A 106 15.64 -2.60 21.73
C GLN A 106 15.53 -1.16 21.24
N TYR A 107 15.10 -0.26 22.11
CA TYR A 107 14.95 1.17 21.81
C TYR A 107 16.07 2.04 22.39
N ASP A 108 17.07 1.41 23.00
CA ASP A 108 18.29 2.07 23.48
C ASP A 108 19.36 2.06 22.39
N SER A 109 19.83 3.25 22.00
CA SER A 109 20.85 3.45 20.96
C SER A 109 22.21 2.82 21.27
N SER A 110 22.47 2.45 22.53
CA SER A 110 23.72 1.79 22.94
C SER A 110 23.76 0.29 22.65
N MET A 111 22.64 -0.31 22.24
CA MET A 111 22.53 -1.76 22.03
C MET A 111 22.68 -2.13 20.55
N ASP A 112 23.33 -3.26 20.25
CA ASP A 112 23.52 -3.74 18.86
C ASP A 112 22.19 -4.07 18.15
N ASN A 113 21.18 -4.46 18.92
CA ASN A 113 19.82 -4.76 18.46
C ASN A 113 18.88 -3.54 18.54
N TYR A 114 19.45 -2.34 18.51
CA TYR A 114 18.69 -1.09 18.47
C TYR A 114 17.83 -0.98 17.21
N CYS A 115 16.64 -0.40 17.36
CA CYS A 115 15.88 0.18 16.27
C CYS A 115 15.08 1.38 16.78
N HIS A 116 15.04 2.47 16.00
CA HIS A 116 14.31 3.66 16.39
C HIS A 116 12.83 3.34 16.60
N ARG A 117 12.30 3.74 17.77
CA ARG A 117 10.96 3.37 18.23
C ARG A 117 9.87 3.66 17.21
N THR A 118 9.81 4.89 16.71
CA THR A 118 8.82 5.31 15.71
C THR A 118 8.90 4.48 14.43
N LEU A 119 10.10 4.13 13.97
CA LEU A 119 10.28 3.38 12.73
C LEU A 119 9.74 1.96 12.88
N TYR A 120 10.12 1.27 13.96
CA TYR A 120 9.71 -0.10 14.20
C TYR A 120 8.21 -0.21 14.50
N GLU A 121 7.69 0.61 15.42
CA GLU A 121 6.27 0.60 15.79
C GLU A 121 5.39 0.94 14.59
N PHE A 122 5.80 1.89 13.74
CA PHE A 122 5.07 2.23 12.52
C PHE A 122 5.09 1.10 11.49
N ALA A 123 6.25 0.50 11.22
CA ALA A 123 6.36 -0.66 10.31
C ALA A 123 5.49 -1.83 10.78
N PHE A 124 5.51 -2.11 12.08
CA PHE A 124 4.68 -3.14 12.69
C PHE A 124 3.19 -2.80 12.56
N ALA A 125 2.79 -1.56 12.84
CA ALA A 125 1.39 -1.12 12.74
C ALA A 125 0.86 -1.24 11.30
N ILE A 126 1.61 -0.77 10.29
CA ILE A 126 1.22 -0.89 8.88
C ILE A 126 1.05 -2.35 8.47
N LEU A 127 1.97 -3.22 8.90
CA LEU A 127 1.88 -4.65 8.62
C LEU A 127 0.62 -5.27 9.24
N ILE A 128 0.29 -4.97 10.49
CA ILE A 128 -0.95 -5.44 11.12
C ILE A 128 -2.19 -4.87 10.42
N ILE A 129 -2.19 -3.58 10.07
CA ILE A 129 -3.29 -2.94 9.34
C ILE A 129 -3.56 -3.62 8.00
N SER A 130 -2.50 -4.03 7.29
CA SER A 130 -2.63 -4.72 6.01
C SER A 130 -3.28 -6.11 6.14
N TYR A 131 -3.22 -6.75 7.31
CA TYR A 131 -3.97 -7.97 7.60
C TYR A 131 -5.45 -7.68 7.92
N VAL A 132 -5.71 -6.66 8.74
CA VAL A 132 -7.06 -6.41 9.29
C VAL A 132 -7.98 -5.76 8.26
N LEU A 133 -7.50 -4.79 7.50
CA LEU A 133 -8.34 -4.01 6.57
C LEU A 133 -9.04 -4.86 5.51
N PRO A 134 -8.38 -5.80 4.80
CA PRO A 134 -9.04 -6.63 3.80
C PRO A 134 -10.12 -7.53 4.41
N VAL A 135 -9.84 -8.13 5.57
CA VAL A 135 -10.79 -9.02 6.27
C VAL A 135 -12.04 -8.26 6.67
N VAL A 136 -11.88 -7.09 7.29
CA VAL A 136 -13.01 -6.21 7.66
C VAL A 136 -13.77 -5.76 6.42
N GLY A 137 -13.06 -5.40 5.35
CA GLY A 137 -13.65 -5.01 4.06
C GLY A 137 -14.54 -6.10 3.48
N CYS A 138 -14.06 -7.34 3.44
CA CYS A 138 -14.82 -8.50 2.97
C CYS A 138 -16.09 -8.73 3.82
N ILE A 139 -15.97 -8.71 5.15
CA ILE A 139 -17.12 -8.90 6.06
C ILE A 139 -18.21 -7.85 5.80
N VAL A 140 -17.84 -6.57 5.72
CA VAL A 140 -18.79 -5.48 5.47
C VAL A 140 -19.47 -5.62 4.11
N GLN A 141 -18.74 -6.03 3.07
CA GLN A 141 -19.30 -6.28 1.74
C GLN A 141 -20.27 -7.47 1.74
N CYS A 142 -19.93 -8.56 2.43
CA CYS A 142 -20.82 -9.71 2.58
C CYS A 142 -22.13 -9.34 3.30
N ILE A 143 -22.07 -8.58 4.40
CA ILE A 143 -23.26 -8.14 5.14
C ILE A 143 -24.17 -7.29 4.24
N ARG A 144 -23.61 -6.35 3.48
CA ARG A 144 -24.39 -5.53 2.53
C ARG A 144 -25.06 -6.38 1.46
N GLY A 145 -24.36 -7.35 0.89
CA GLY A 145 -24.91 -8.28 -0.08
C GLY A 145 -26.07 -9.11 0.49
N CYS A 146 -25.91 -9.67 1.69
CA CYS A 146 -26.96 -10.43 2.38
C CYS A 146 -28.18 -9.56 2.73
N CYS A 147 -27.98 -8.30 3.13
CA CYS A 147 -29.08 -7.37 3.39
C CYS A 147 -29.84 -6.99 2.11
N GLN A 148 -29.18 -6.86 0.96
CA GLN A 148 -29.85 -6.59 -0.30
C GLN A 148 -30.69 -7.77 -0.79
N ILE A 149 -30.23 -9.00 -0.60
CA ILE A 149 -31.01 -10.21 -0.95
C ILE A 149 -32.26 -10.35 -0.10
N LYS A 150 -32.24 -9.92 1.17
CA LYS A 150 -33.40 -10.01 2.07
C LYS A 150 -34.52 -9.01 1.72
N ASN A 151 -34.22 -7.94 1.00
CA ASN A 151 -35.16 -6.85 0.72
C ASN A 151 -35.78 -6.88 -0.68
N ASN A 152 -35.55 -7.97 -1.43
CA ASN A 152 -36.04 -8.21 -2.79
C ASN A 152 -36.77 -9.56 -2.84
#